data_AF-A0A1I1IZR3-F1
#
_entry.id   AF-A0A1I1IZR3-F1
#
_cell.length_a   1.000
_cell.length_b   1.000
_cell.length_c   1.000
_cell.angle_alpha   90.00
_cell.angle_beta   90.00
_cell.angle_gamma   90.00
#
_symmetry.space_group_name_H-M   'P 1'
#
loop_
_entity.id
_entity.type
_entity.pdbx_description
1 polymer ?
#
loop_
_entity_poly.entity_id
_entity_poly.type
_entity_poly.pdbx_seq_one_letter_code
_entity_poly.pdbx_strand_id
1 'polypeptide(L)'
;MNILLLKLAAASALLSLASGAMASANGGVIHFTGNIVEPPCSTGSFDAGKINIHCDKSSAVAVSFQRVGPAANSAAAIVTLTRDGKVLGSQEATAYRMALQGNSQLGLRVAPQAAGAIISPVLMTISYL
;
A
#
# COMPACT_ATOMS: atom_id res chain seq x y z
N MET A 1 -19.88 85.28 0.58
CA MET A 1 -19.27 84.09 -0.05
C MET A 1 -18.44 83.35 1.00
N ASN A 2 -18.60 82.03 1.10
CA ASN A 2 -17.60 81.06 1.61
C ASN A 2 -17.31 80.93 3.11
N ILE A 3 -18.27 80.47 3.92
CA ILE A 3 -17.92 79.75 5.18
C ILE A 3 -18.72 78.43 5.33
N LEU A 4 -19.97 78.42 4.87
CA LEU A 4 -20.83 77.23 4.90
C LEU A 4 -20.38 76.10 3.96
N LEU A 5 -19.76 76.44 2.82
CA LEU A 5 -19.27 75.47 1.83
C LEU A 5 -18.00 74.73 2.28
N LEU A 6 -17.18 75.33 3.16
CA LEU A 6 -15.94 74.71 3.66
C LEU A 6 -16.21 73.56 4.64
N LYS A 7 -17.32 73.60 5.39
CA LYS A 7 -17.65 72.55 6.37
C LYS A 7 -18.22 71.28 5.73
N LEU A 8 -18.86 71.38 4.57
CA LEU A 8 -19.38 70.21 3.85
C LEU A 8 -18.26 69.37 3.24
N ALA A 9 -17.21 69.99 2.71
CA ALA A 9 -16.09 69.28 2.09
C ALA A 9 -15.25 68.47 3.12
N ALA A 10 -15.13 68.98 4.35
CA ALA A 10 -14.41 68.30 5.43
C ALA A 10 -15.18 67.09 6.00
N ALA A 11 -16.52 67.10 5.95
CA ALA A 11 -17.32 65.96 6.37
C ALA A 11 -17.28 64.81 5.35
N SER A 12 -17.23 65.13 4.05
CA SER A 12 -17.17 64.13 2.97
C SER A 12 -15.83 63.40 2.87
N ALA A 13 -14.74 64.02 3.33
CA ALA A 13 -13.40 63.43 3.32
C ALA A 13 -13.17 62.43 4.46
N LEU A 14 -13.98 62.47 5.53
CA LEU A 14 -13.90 61.51 6.64
C LEU A 14 -14.74 60.24 6.40
N LEU A 15 -15.74 60.29 5.52
CA LEU A 15 -16.53 59.10 5.16
C LEU A 15 -15.81 58.18 4.15
N SER A 16 -14.85 58.68 3.39
CA SER A 16 -14.12 57.89 2.38
C SER A 16 -13.02 56.98 2.96
N LEU A 17 -12.69 57.11 4.25
CA LEU A 17 -11.75 56.23 4.95
C LEU A 17 -12.42 55.00 5.60
N ALA A 18 -13.75 54.91 5.58
CA ALA A 18 -14.47 53.77 6.17
C ALA A 18 -14.69 52.60 5.18
N SER A 19 -14.26 52.73 3.93
CA SER A 19 -14.19 51.61 2.99
C SER A 19 -12.92 50.79 3.25
N GLY A 20 -12.74 50.37 4.51
CA GLY A 20 -11.82 49.30 4.83
C GLY A 20 -12.29 48.09 4.04
N ALA A 21 -11.46 47.64 3.11
CA ALA A 21 -11.67 46.40 2.39
C ALA A 21 -11.94 45.30 3.41
N MET A 22 -13.21 44.95 3.58
CA MET A 22 -13.61 43.70 4.18
C MET A 22 -13.20 42.64 3.16
N ALA A 23 -11.92 42.31 3.14
CA ALA A 23 -11.47 41.04 2.59
C ALA A 23 -12.16 39.99 3.46
N SER A 24 -13.38 39.63 3.09
CA SER A 24 -14.02 38.41 3.55
C SER A 24 -13.03 37.33 3.16
N ALA A 25 -12.22 36.89 4.13
CA ALA A 25 -11.55 35.61 4.03
C ALA A 25 -12.69 34.60 3.99
N ASN A 26 -13.22 34.34 2.79
CA ASN A 26 -14.15 33.25 2.51
C ASN A 26 -13.34 31.96 2.70
N GLY A 27 -13.07 31.64 3.96
CA GLY A 27 -12.53 30.35 4.38
C GLY A 27 -13.62 29.33 4.20
N GLY A 28 -13.44 28.44 3.21
CA GLY A 28 -14.27 27.25 3.05
C GLY A 28 -13.76 26.13 3.94
N VAL A 29 -14.65 25.19 4.29
CA VAL A 29 -14.27 23.94 4.93
C VAL A 29 -13.92 22.93 3.84
N ILE A 30 -12.70 22.37 3.88
CA ILE A 30 -12.32 21.25 3.02
C ILE A 30 -12.61 19.95 3.78
N HIS A 31 -13.61 19.21 3.33
CA HIS A 31 -13.86 17.86 3.83
C HIS A 31 -13.03 16.84 3.06
N PHE A 32 -12.12 16.17 3.77
CA PHE A 32 -11.43 15.00 3.26
C PHE A 32 -12.22 13.76 3.67
N THR A 33 -12.70 13.01 2.68
CA THR A 33 -13.26 11.68 2.88
C THR A 33 -12.32 10.66 2.27
N GLY A 34 -12.06 9.60 3.02
CA GLY A 34 -11.18 8.52 2.60
C GLY A 34 -11.44 7.31 3.48
N ASN A 35 -11.21 6.12 2.94
CA ASN A 35 -11.29 4.87 3.68
C ASN A 35 -9.88 4.36 3.92
N ILE A 36 -9.56 4.06 5.18
CA ILE A 36 -8.37 3.27 5.52
C ILE A 36 -8.77 1.80 5.29
N VAL A 37 -8.15 1.17 4.29
CA VAL A 37 -8.35 -0.26 4.03
C VAL A 37 -7.29 -1.03 4.81
N GLU A 38 -7.69 -1.73 5.86
CA GLU A 38 -6.80 -2.64 6.57
C GLU A 38 -6.50 -3.87 5.71
N PRO A 39 -5.26 -4.39 5.71
CA PRO A 39 -4.96 -5.67 5.10
C PRO A 39 -5.85 -6.76 5.70
N PRO A 40 -6.51 -7.60 4.90
CA PRO A 40 -7.49 -8.56 5.40
C PRO A 40 -6.84 -9.73 6.15
N CYS A 41 -5.51 -9.82 6.15
CA CYS A 41 -4.75 -10.76 6.95
C CYS A 41 -3.54 -10.06 7.61
N SER A 42 -3.16 -10.50 8.80
CA SER A 42 -1.88 -10.16 9.43
C SER A 42 -0.81 -11.18 9.07
N THR A 43 0.44 -10.73 8.98
CA THR A 43 1.60 -11.57 8.70
C THR A 43 2.56 -11.54 9.88
N GLY A 44 3.06 -12.72 10.27
CA GLY A 44 4.10 -12.89 11.28
C GLY A 44 5.51 -12.75 10.70
N SER A 45 6.52 -12.96 11.55
CA SER A 45 7.93 -12.99 11.12
C SER A 45 8.19 -14.12 10.12
N PHE A 46 9.05 -13.85 9.14
CA PHE A 46 9.58 -14.87 8.25
C PHE A 46 10.69 -15.65 8.96
N ASP A 47 10.51 -16.96 9.09
CA ASP A 47 11.47 -17.87 9.73
C ASP A 47 11.69 -19.11 8.87
N ALA A 48 12.95 -19.46 8.64
CA ALA A 48 13.36 -20.68 7.91
C ALA A 48 12.59 -20.96 6.60
N GLY A 49 12.31 -19.92 5.79
CA GLY A 49 11.60 -20.09 4.52
C GLY A 49 10.07 -20.05 4.63
N LYS A 50 9.52 -19.73 5.81
CA LYS A 50 8.09 -19.80 6.13
C LYS A 50 7.60 -18.48 6.70
N ILE A 51 6.32 -18.19 6.47
CA ILE A 51 5.59 -17.05 7.01
C ILE A 51 4.25 -17.52 7.56
N ASN A 52 3.94 -17.11 8.79
CA ASN A 52 2.63 -17.34 9.38
C ASN A 52 1.69 -16.21 8.96
N ILE A 53 0.47 -16.56 8.56
CA ILE A 53 -0.56 -15.64 8.10
C ILE A 53 -1.83 -15.93 8.90
N HIS A 54 -2.44 -14.87 9.41
CA HIS A 54 -3.73 -14.95 10.09
C HIS A 54 -4.76 -14.08 9.38
N CYS A 55 -5.86 -14.69 8.93
CA CYS A 55 -6.97 -13.99 8.28
C CYS A 55 -8.26 -14.20 9.09
N ASP A 56 -8.82 -13.14 9.69
CA ASP A 56 -10.07 -13.24 10.48
C ASP A 56 -11.25 -13.70 9.61
N LYS A 57 -11.25 -13.28 8.34
CA LYS A 57 -12.27 -13.61 7.34
C LYS A 57 -11.61 -14.34 6.17
N SER A 58 -12.41 -15.15 5.46
CA SER A 58 -11.97 -15.78 4.22
C SER A 58 -11.52 -14.71 3.23
N SER A 59 -10.25 -14.74 2.88
CA SER A 59 -9.60 -13.72 2.03
C SER A 59 -8.97 -14.38 0.82
N ALA A 60 -9.22 -13.82 -0.36
CA ALA A 60 -8.61 -14.26 -1.60
C ALA A 60 -7.19 -13.70 -1.70
N VAL A 61 -6.23 -14.58 -1.96
CA VAL A 61 -4.80 -14.27 -1.97
C VAL A 61 -4.15 -14.88 -3.21
N ALA A 62 -3.29 -14.10 -3.85
CA ALA A 62 -2.37 -14.56 -4.88
C ALA A 62 -0.93 -14.50 -4.34
N VAL A 63 -0.20 -15.61 -4.47
CA VAL A 63 1.22 -15.70 -4.11
C VAL A 63 2.02 -15.89 -5.39
N SER A 64 2.84 -14.93 -5.75
CA SER A 64 3.71 -15.00 -6.94
C SER A 64 5.18 -15.07 -6.57
N PHE A 65 5.97 -15.62 -7.50
CA PHE A 65 7.42 -15.75 -7.36
C PHE A 65 8.13 -15.02 -8.48
N GLN A 66 9.20 -14.33 -8.13
CA GLN A 66 10.10 -13.72 -9.09
C GLN A 66 11.54 -14.05 -8.72
N ARG A 67 12.27 -14.64 -9.65
CA ARG A 67 13.72 -14.83 -9.50
C ARG A 67 14.41 -13.49 -9.72
N VAL A 68 15.33 -13.17 -8.83
CA VAL A 68 16.09 -11.92 -8.90
C VAL A 68 17.59 -12.23 -8.96
N GLY A 69 18.35 -11.34 -9.58
CA GLY A 69 19.80 -11.44 -9.72
C GLY A 69 20.30 -11.94 -11.08
N PRO A 70 21.62 -11.93 -11.29
CA PRO A 70 22.24 -12.22 -12.59
C PRO A 70 22.00 -13.65 -13.10
N ALA A 71 21.68 -14.58 -12.20
CA ALA A 71 21.40 -15.97 -12.52
C ALA A 71 19.90 -16.32 -12.57
N ALA A 72 19.01 -15.32 -12.57
CA ALA A 72 17.56 -15.55 -12.50
C ALA A 72 17.04 -16.50 -13.59
N ASN A 73 17.59 -16.40 -14.81
CA ASN A 73 17.19 -17.20 -15.97
C ASN A 73 17.91 -18.56 -16.07
N SER A 74 18.93 -18.79 -15.24
CA SER A 74 19.78 -19.99 -15.30
C SER A 74 19.64 -20.89 -14.07
N ALA A 75 18.74 -20.52 -13.14
CA ALA A 75 18.51 -21.28 -11.93
C ALA A 75 17.81 -22.62 -12.24
N ALA A 76 18.45 -23.72 -11.85
CA ALA A 76 17.93 -25.08 -12.06
C ALA A 76 17.03 -25.58 -10.90
N ALA A 77 16.98 -24.82 -9.80
CA ALA A 77 16.21 -25.15 -8.60
C ALA A 77 14.71 -25.02 -8.86
N ILE A 78 13.91 -26.05 -8.63
CA ILE A 78 12.44 -25.92 -8.63
C ILE A 78 11.99 -25.39 -7.27
N VAL A 79 11.28 -24.27 -7.27
CA VAL A 79 10.70 -23.66 -6.06
C VAL A 79 9.20 -23.91 -6.05
N THR A 80 8.70 -24.46 -4.95
CA THR A 80 7.27 -24.76 -4.77
C THR A 80 6.73 -24.11 -3.51
N LEU A 81 5.47 -23.68 -3.57
CA LEU A 81 4.77 -23.17 -2.39
C LEU A 81 4.25 -24.34 -1.55
N THR A 82 4.40 -24.20 -0.25
CA THR A 82 3.77 -25.07 0.74
C THR A 82 2.73 -24.29 1.53
N ARG A 83 1.64 -24.97 1.89
CA ARG A 83 0.69 -24.51 2.90
C ARG A 83 0.62 -25.55 4.01
N ASP A 84 0.87 -25.14 5.24
CA ASP A 84 0.83 -26.00 6.43
C ASP A 84 1.67 -27.27 6.24
N GLY A 85 2.84 -27.11 5.61
CA GLY A 85 3.77 -28.20 5.29
C GLY A 85 3.42 -29.03 4.04
N LYS A 86 2.26 -28.82 3.41
CA LYS A 86 1.84 -29.53 2.20
C LYS A 86 2.20 -28.74 0.95
N VAL A 87 2.84 -29.38 -0.02
CA VAL A 87 3.17 -28.74 -1.31
C VAL A 87 1.90 -28.49 -2.11
N LEU A 88 1.76 -27.30 -2.68
CA LEU A 88 0.58 -26.89 -3.46
C LEU A 88 0.70 -27.15 -4.96
N GLY A 89 1.84 -27.67 -5.42
CA GLY A 89 2.05 -28.06 -6.81
C GLY A 89 3.30 -28.92 -6.98
N SER A 90 3.36 -29.67 -8.07
CA SER A 90 4.53 -30.49 -8.42
C SER A 90 5.57 -29.74 -9.27
N GLN A 91 5.21 -28.55 -9.76
CA GLN A 91 6.04 -27.69 -10.59
C GLN A 91 6.05 -26.26 -10.03
N GLU A 92 7.05 -25.50 -10.44
CA GLU A 92 7.13 -24.08 -10.15
C GLU A 92 6.06 -23.33 -10.92
N ALA A 93 5.11 -22.74 -10.20
CA ALA A 93 4.07 -21.91 -10.77
C ALA A 93 4.50 -20.44 -10.73
N THR A 94 4.07 -19.66 -11.71
CA THR A 94 4.24 -18.19 -11.70
C THR A 94 3.45 -17.55 -10.55
N ALA A 95 2.29 -18.10 -10.22
CA ALA A 95 1.50 -17.73 -9.06
C ALA A 95 0.60 -18.87 -8.58
N TYR A 96 0.28 -18.86 -7.28
CA TYR A 96 -0.79 -19.67 -6.67
C TYR A 96 -1.91 -18.75 -6.19
N ARG A 97 -3.15 -19.05 -6.58
CA ARG A 97 -4.35 -18.37 -6.08
C ARG A 97 -5.04 -19.25 -5.04
N MET A 98 -5.49 -18.65 -3.95
CA MET A 98 -6.08 -19.37 -2.84
C MET A 98 -6.98 -18.51 -1.97
N ALA A 99 -7.87 -19.17 -1.22
CA ALA A 99 -8.51 -18.59 -0.06
C ALA A 99 -7.74 -18.97 1.22
N LEU A 100 -7.56 -18.01 2.12
CA LEU A 100 -7.01 -18.19 3.46
C LEU A 100 -8.03 -17.74 4.51
N GLN A 101 -8.15 -18.50 5.60
CA GLN A 101 -8.98 -18.17 6.76
C GLN A 101 -8.36 -18.78 8.02
N GLY A 102 -8.41 -18.05 9.13
CA GLY A 102 -7.75 -18.43 10.37
C GLY A 102 -6.23 -18.41 10.24
N ASN A 103 -5.56 -19.28 10.98
CA ASN A 103 -4.11 -19.44 10.93
C ASN A 103 -3.70 -20.34 9.76
N SER A 104 -2.75 -19.88 8.96
CA SER A 104 -2.12 -20.68 7.91
C SER A 104 -0.63 -20.37 7.86
N GLN A 105 0.18 -21.36 7.51
CA GLN A 105 1.60 -21.18 7.26
C GLN A 105 1.88 -21.34 5.78
N LEU A 106 2.43 -20.30 5.15
CA LEU A 106 2.96 -20.41 3.80
C LEU A 106 4.47 -20.59 3.87
N GLY A 107 5.03 -21.48 3.06
CA GLY A 107 6.47 -21.70 3.05
C GLY A 107 7.01 -22.06 1.68
N LEU A 108 8.29 -21.82 1.47
CA LEU A 108 9.01 -22.19 0.25
C LEU A 108 9.68 -23.54 0.44
N ARG A 109 9.47 -24.44 -0.52
CA ARG A 109 10.22 -25.69 -0.62
C ARG A 109 11.02 -25.69 -1.91
N VAL A 110 12.32 -25.88 -1.78
CA VAL A 110 13.25 -26.06 -2.90
C VAL A 110 13.54 -27.53 -3.07
N ALA A 111 13.43 -28.06 -4.28
CA ALA A 111 13.81 -29.45 -4.56
C ALA A 111 15.32 -29.65 -4.33
N PRO A 112 15.77 -30.83 -3.85
CA PRO A 112 17.19 -31.14 -3.76
C PRO A 112 17.87 -30.99 -5.12
N GLN A 113 19.01 -30.32 -5.15
CA GLN A 113 19.76 -30.05 -6.38
C GLN A 113 21.04 -30.87 -6.46
N ALA A 114 21.48 -31.14 -7.70
CA ALA A 114 22.80 -31.68 -7.96
C ALA A 114 23.90 -30.70 -7.47
N ALA A 115 25.06 -31.24 -7.09
CA ALA A 115 26.19 -30.43 -6.68
C ALA A 115 26.58 -29.44 -7.79
N GLY A 116 26.78 -28.17 -7.44
CA GLY A 116 27.13 -27.10 -8.38
C GLY A 116 25.94 -26.41 -9.07
N ALA A 117 24.69 -26.74 -8.72
CA ALA A 117 23.54 -26.06 -9.28
C ALA A 117 23.46 -24.60 -8.83
N ILE A 118 23.11 -23.72 -9.77
CA ILE A 118 23.05 -22.28 -9.53
C ILE A 118 21.75 -21.94 -8.79
N ILE A 119 21.89 -21.31 -7.62
CA ILE A 119 20.78 -20.82 -6.80
C ILE A 119 20.61 -19.33 -7.06
N SER A 120 19.41 -18.90 -7.44
CA SER A 120 19.06 -17.48 -7.53
C SER A 120 18.10 -17.12 -6.39
N PRO A 121 18.25 -15.94 -5.77
CA PRO A 121 17.26 -15.47 -4.79
C PRO A 121 15.86 -15.37 -5.42
N VAL A 122 14.85 -15.61 -4.61
CA VAL A 122 13.44 -15.56 -5.01
C VAL A 122 12.72 -14.53 -4.16
N LEU A 123 12.07 -13.58 -4.82
CA LEU A 123 11.10 -12.69 -4.21
C LEU A 123 9.73 -13.38 -4.23
N MET A 124 9.12 -13.50 -3.06
CA MET A 124 7.74 -13.98 -2.91
C MET A 124 6.85 -12.78 -2.61
N THR A 125 5.83 -12.57 -3.44
CA THR A 125 4.85 -11.50 -3.26
C THR A 125 3.50 -12.08 -2.91
N ILE A 126 2.89 -11.59 -1.83
CA ILE A 126 1.54 -11.97 -1.41
C ILE A 126 0.62 -10.78 -1.66
N SER A 127 -0.37 -10.97 -2.52
CA SER A 127 -1.34 -9.95 -2.90
C SER A 127 -2.75 -10.37 -2.52
N TYR A 128 -3.52 -9.44 -1.95
CA TYR A 128 -4.95 -9.63 -1.72
C TYR A 128 -5.73 -9.31 -3.00
N LEU A 129 -6.76 -10.11 -3.31
CA LEU A 129 -7.57 -10.01 -4.52
C LEU A 129 -8.97 -9.42 -4.23
#